data_AF-A0A9Q3C2W7-F1
#
_entry.id   AF-A0A9Q3C2W7-F1
#
_cell.length_a   1.000
_cell.length_b   1.000
_cell.length_c   1.000
_cell.angle_alpha   90.00
_cell.angle_beta   90.00
_cell.angle_gamma   90.00
#
_symmetry.space_group_name_H-M   'P 1'
#
loop_
_entity.id
_entity.type
_entity.pdbx_description
1 polymer ?
#
loop_
_entity_poly.entity_id
_entity_poly.type
_entity_poly.pdbx_seq_one_letter_code
_entity_poly.pdbx_strand_id
1 'polypeptide(L)'
;MSYSEKEALKKLPETSSWPKFSLTGEYDSIELIDYIYGPFIDVPSIPDYWITARLNTAFRGHASIWYTEMREIHGRRTRPWWKRQIIQKYRNSTWIWQKIMSFENDRYSVNKDPYEWCLRQSKRLKGIDP
;
A
#
# COMPACT_ATOMS: atom_id res chain seq x y z
N MET A 1 6.09 26.16 11.73
CA MET A 1 6.57 24.79 11.98
C MET A 1 7.36 24.79 13.26
N SER A 2 6.94 23.97 14.23
CA SER A 2 7.68 23.70 15.46
C SER A 2 9.07 23.11 15.12
N TYR A 3 10.06 23.32 15.99
CA TYR A 3 11.40 22.74 15.86
C TYR A 3 11.34 21.21 15.70
N SER A 4 10.39 20.53 16.36
CA SER A 4 10.22 19.07 16.27
C SER A 4 9.63 18.60 14.93
N GLU A 5 8.84 19.43 14.24
CA GLU A 5 8.27 19.07 12.93
C GLU A 5 9.34 19.04 11.83
N LYS A 6 10.30 19.97 11.90
CA LYS A 6 11.44 20.00 10.95
C LYS A 6 12.34 18.79 11.11
N GLU A 7 12.56 18.32 12.33
CA GLU A 7 13.36 17.12 12.61
C GLU A 7 12.66 15.84 12.18
N ALA A 8 11.33 15.75 12.39
CA ALA A 8 10.54 14.63 11.87
C ALA A 8 10.55 14.56 10.34
N LEU A 9 10.55 15.73 9.67
CA LEU A 9 10.61 15.79 8.21
C LEU A 9 11.92 15.20 7.64
N LYS A 10 13.05 15.40 8.34
CA LYS A 10 14.35 14.85 7.95
C LYS A 10 14.41 13.32 8.05
N LYS A 11 13.52 12.71 8.84
CA LYS A 11 13.42 11.25 8.97
C LYS A 11 12.61 10.62 7.84
N LEU A 12 11.88 11.42 7.06
CA LEU A 12 11.15 10.90 5.90
C LEU A 12 12.11 10.68 4.73
N PRO A 13 12.09 9.49 4.10
CA PRO A 13 12.85 9.26 2.87
C PRO A 13 12.42 10.25 1.79
N GLU A 14 13.37 10.62 0.92
CA GLU A 14 13.11 11.47 -0.23
C GLU A 14 12.05 10.84 -1.14
N THR A 15 11.13 11.64 -1.67
CA THR A 15 10.03 11.14 -2.53
C THR A 15 10.52 10.49 -3.82
N SER A 16 11.75 10.79 -4.25
CA SER A 16 12.48 10.13 -5.34
C SER A 16 12.73 8.65 -5.06
N SER A 17 12.98 8.29 -3.79
CA SER A 17 13.25 6.92 -3.36
C SER A 17 11.98 6.12 -3.02
N TRP A 18 10.79 6.74 -3.12
CA TRP A 18 9.54 6.06 -2.82
C TRP A 18 9.20 5.08 -3.95
N PRO A 19 8.79 3.83 -3.61
CA PRO A 19 8.32 2.87 -4.60
C PRO A 19 7.12 3.44 -5.37
N LYS A 20 6.95 2.97 -6.60
CA LYS A 20 5.94 3.48 -7.52
C LYS A 20 4.90 2.42 -7.80
N PHE A 21 3.64 2.76 -7.61
CA PHE A 21 2.52 1.85 -7.65
C PHE A 21 1.55 2.25 -8.75
N SER A 22 1.33 1.32 -9.68
CA SER A 22 0.27 1.41 -10.68
C SER A 22 -1.08 1.01 -10.10
N LEU A 23 -1.06 0.23 -9.02
CA LEU A 23 -2.21 -0.45 -8.41
C LEU A 23 -2.95 -1.41 -9.34
N THR A 24 -2.33 -1.76 -10.47
CA THR A 24 -2.80 -2.82 -11.37
C THR A 24 -2.03 -4.13 -11.20
N GLY A 25 -0.85 -4.09 -10.55
CA GLY A 25 -0.09 -5.29 -10.24
C GLY A 25 -0.77 -6.16 -9.18
N GLU A 26 -0.45 -7.46 -9.19
CA GLU A 26 -1.16 -8.46 -8.41
C GLU A 26 -1.16 -8.17 -6.90
N TYR A 27 -0.08 -7.61 -6.37
CA TYR A 27 0.07 -7.28 -4.94
C TYR A 27 0.41 -5.80 -4.70
N ASP A 28 0.35 -4.96 -5.73
CA ASP A 28 0.71 -3.52 -5.66
C ASP A 28 -0.02 -2.80 -4.52
N SER A 29 -1.31 -3.11 -4.31
CA SER A 29 -2.12 -2.47 -3.27
C SER A 29 -1.72 -2.89 -1.86
N ILE A 30 -1.23 -4.12 -1.68
CA ILE A 30 -0.71 -4.63 -0.39
C ILE A 30 0.64 -4.01 -0.11
N GLU A 31 1.55 -4.02 -1.09
CA GLU A 31 2.88 -3.44 -0.96
C GLU A 31 2.82 -1.94 -0.70
N LEU A 32 1.88 -1.23 -1.33
CA LEU A 32 1.60 0.17 -1.00
C LEU A 32 1.14 0.34 0.44
N ILE A 33 0.16 -0.46 0.90
CA ILE A 33 -0.33 -0.36 2.29
C ILE A 33 0.81 -0.62 3.27
N ASP A 34 1.59 -1.67 3.06
CA ASP A 34 2.75 -2.00 3.89
C ASP A 34 3.78 -0.86 3.88
N TYR A 35 3.98 -0.19 2.75
CA TYR A 35 4.87 0.98 2.65
C TYR A 35 4.32 2.23 3.36
N ILE A 36 3.01 2.48 3.30
CA ILE A 36 2.37 3.64 3.96
C ILE A 36 2.34 3.46 5.49
N TYR A 37 2.20 2.22 5.94
CA TYR A 37 2.00 1.91 7.35
C TYR A 37 3.25 1.40 8.05
N GLY A 38 3.98 0.46 7.46
CA GLY A 38 5.09 -0.25 8.12
C GLY A 38 6.18 0.68 8.64
N PRO A 39 6.88 1.44 7.78
CA PRO A 39 8.02 2.28 8.20
C PRO A 39 7.66 3.45 9.13
N PHE A 40 6.39 3.84 9.18
CA PHE A 40 5.95 5.07 9.84
C PHE A 40 4.99 4.81 11.01
N ILE A 41 4.76 3.55 11.37
CA ILE A 41 3.95 3.18 12.54
C ILE A 41 4.72 3.46 13.84
N ASP A 42 6.04 3.25 13.82
CA ASP A 42 6.93 3.42 14.98
C ASP A 42 7.56 4.82 15.07
N VAL A 43 7.12 5.77 14.24
CA VAL A 43 7.58 7.17 14.27
C VAL A 43 6.41 8.08 14.65
N PRO A 44 6.08 8.23 15.96
CA PRO A 44 4.96 9.02 16.45
C PRO A 44 5.00 10.49 16.02
N SER A 45 6.18 10.99 15.67
CA SER A 45 6.42 12.39 15.34
C SER A 45 6.13 12.77 13.88
N ILE A 46 5.67 11.84 13.03
CA ILE A 46 5.32 12.15 11.63
C ILE A 46 3.80 12.32 11.48
N PRO A 47 3.31 13.56 11.32
CA PRO A 47 1.91 13.82 11.01
C PRO A 47 1.45 13.12 9.72
N ASP A 48 0.23 12.60 9.74
CA ASP A 48 -0.43 11.97 8.59
C ASP A 48 -0.44 12.84 7.33
N TYR A 49 -0.53 14.17 7.48
CA TYR A 49 -0.56 15.08 6.34
C TYR A 49 0.75 15.06 5.54
N TRP A 50 1.90 14.80 6.17
CA TRP A 50 3.18 14.73 5.46
C TRP A 50 3.27 13.49 4.58
N ILE A 51 2.85 12.35 5.12
CA ILE A 51 2.84 11.08 4.38
C ILE A 51 1.82 11.17 3.26
N THR A 52 0.59 11.59 3.58
CA THR A 52 -0.49 11.68 2.59
C THR A 52 -0.22 12.74 1.52
N ALA A 53 0.42 13.87 1.82
CA ALA A 53 0.83 14.82 0.78
C ALA A 53 1.84 14.21 -0.22
N ARG A 54 2.69 13.29 0.23
CA ARG A 54 3.71 12.64 -0.61
C ARG A 54 3.18 11.42 -1.38
N LEU A 55 2.03 10.86 -0.99
CA LEU A 55 1.43 9.69 -1.64
C LEU A 55 1.22 9.86 -3.15
N ASN A 56 0.87 11.05 -3.62
CA ASN A 56 0.73 11.32 -5.05
C ASN A 56 2.00 10.90 -5.83
N THR A 57 3.18 11.20 -5.26
CA THR A 57 4.45 10.84 -5.90
C THR A 57 4.68 9.33 -6.00
N ALA A 58 4.04 8.52 -5.15
CA ALA A 58 4.13 7.08 -5.19
C ALA A 58 3.16 6.45 -6.21
N PHE A 59 2.17 7.17 -6.70
CA PHE A 59 1.23 6.65 -7.68
C PHE A 59 1.70 6.89 -9.12
N ARG A 60 1.29 6.00 -10.03
CA ARG A 60 1.49 6.13 -11.48
C ARG A 60 0.21 5.82 -12.25
N GLY A 61 0.09 6.40 -13.44
CA GLY A 61 -1.05 6.18 -14.34
C GLY A 61 -2.40 6.47 -13.68
N HIS A 62 -3.36 5.58 -13.87
CA HIS A 62 -4.73 5.72 -13.35
C HIS A 62 -4.80 5.85 -11.83
N ALA A 63 -3.87 5.25 -11.07
CA ALA A 63 -3.83 5.41 -9.61
C ALA A 63 -3.51 6.85 -9.19
N SER A 64 -2.68 7.55 -9.96
CA SER A 64 -2.33 8.95 -9.69
C SER A 64 -3.52 9.89 -9.93
N ILE A 65 -4.28 9.61 -10.99
CA ILE A 65 -5.50 10.36 -11.33
C ILE A 65 -6.54 10.14 -10.21
N TRP A 66 -6.84 8.88 -9.88
CA TRP A 66 -7.76 8.52 -8.81
C TRP A 66 -7.38 9.17 -7.47
N TYR A 67 -6.10 9.16 -7.11
CA TYR A 67 -5.64 9.78 -5.87
C TYR A 67 -5.91 11.28 -5.84
N THR A 68 -5.68 11.97 -6.96
CA THR A 68 -5.87 13.41 -7.10
C THR A 68 -7.35 13.78 -6.98
N GLU A 69 -8.23 13.08 -7.70
CA GLU A 69 -9.68 13.26 -7.62
C GLU A 69 -10.21 13.04 -6.19
N MET A 70 -9.77 11.96 -5.53
CA MET A 70 -10.15 11.67 -4.15
C MET A 70 -9.70 12.76 -3.17
N ARG A 71 -8.55 13.38 -3.42
CA ARG A 71 -8.03 14.50 -2.62
C ARG A 71 -8.83 15.78 -2.84
N GLU A 72 -9.27 16.04 -4.06
CA GLU A 72 -10.11 17.21 -4.37
C GLU A 72 -11.48 17.08 -3.71
N ILE A 73 -12.10 15.90 -3.78
CA ILE A 73 -13.44 15.66 -3.22
C ILE A 73 -13.43 15.64 -1.69
N HIS A 74 -12.46 14.95 -1.09
CA HIS A 74 -12.48 14.67 0.36
C HIS A 74 -11.52 15.52 1.18
N GLY A 75 -10.64 16.29 0.54
CA GLY A 75 -9.66 17.14 1.20
C GLY A 75 -8.56 16.36 1.93
N ARG A 76 -8.08 16.92 3.05
CA ARG A 76 -7.06 16.28 3.90
C ARG A 76 -7.69 15.18 4.73
N ARG A 77 -7.15 13.97 4.63
CA ARG A 77 -7.62 12.78 5.36
C ARG A 77 -6.46 12.03 6.00
N THR A 78 -6.77 11.31 7.07
CA THR A 78 -5.80 10.52 7.85
C THR A 78 -5.31 9.31 7.07
N ARG A 79 -4.17 8.76 7.46
CA ARG A 79 -3.64 7.50 6.91
C ARG A 79 -4.70 6.39 6.95
N PRO A 80 -5.33 6.06 8.12
CA PRO A 80 -6.42 5.07 8.24
C PRO A 80 -7.52 5.20 7.19
N TRP A 81 -7.89 6.43 6.85
CA TRP A 81 -8.90 6.67 5.83
C TRP A 81 -8.38 6.27 4.44
N TRP A 82 -7.16 6.66 4.07
CA TRP A 82 -6.55 6.29 2.79
C TRP A 82 -6.38 4.78 2.62
N LYS A 83 -5.98 4.04 3.67
CA LYS A 83 -5.94 2.57 3.63
C LYS A 83 -7.30 1.98 3.26
N ARG A 84 -8.36 2.44 3.92
CA ARG A 84 -9.73 1.96 3.63
C ARG A 84 -10.12 2.24 2.18
N GLN A 85 -9.82 3.43 1.66
CA GLN A 85 -10.14 3.77 0.27
C GLN A 85 -9.35 2.93 -0.74
N ILE A 86 -8.06 2.70 -0.49
CA ILE A 86 -7.23 1.83 -1.34
C ILE A 86 -7.76 0.39 -1.33
N ILE A 87 -8.07 -0.15 -0.14
CA ILE A 87 -8.67 -1.49 -0.02
C ILE A 87 -10.00 -1.54 -0.77
N GLN A 88 -10.89 -0.58 -0.55
CA GLN A 88 -12.20 -0.55 -1.19
C GLN A 88 -12.10 -0.49 -2.73
N LYS A 89 -11.16 0.29 -3.26
CA LYS A 89 -10.99 0.46 -4.70
C LYS A 89 -10.28 -0.72 -5.37
N TYR A 90 -9.21 -1.23 -4.75
CA TYR A 90 -8.27 -2.16 -5.39
C TYR A 90 -8.25 -3.57 -4.81
N ARG A 91 -8.95 -3.80 -3.69
CA ARG A 91 -9.14 -5.11 -3.05
C ARG A 91 -10.63 -5.37 -2.85
N ASN A 92 -11.40 -5.17 -3.92
CA ASN A 92 -12.83 -5.46 -3.92
C ASN A 92 -13.09 -6.98 -3.83
N SER A 93 -14.35 -7.35 -3.64
CA SER A 93 -14.78 -8.75 -3.50
C SER A 93 -14.34 -9.63 -4.66
N THR A 94 -14.37 -9.13 -5.90
CA THR A 94 -13.89 -9.85 -7.08
C THR A 94 -12.41 -10.18 -6.99
N TRP A 95 -11.58 -9.20 -6.62
CA TRP A 95 -10.15 -9.40 -6.45
C TRP A 95 -9.86 -10.40 -5.30
N ILE A 96 -10.56 -10.30 -4.17
CA ILE A 96 -10.43 -11.23 -3.04
C ILE A 96 -10.76 -12.66 -3.49
N TRP A 97 -11.86 -12.84 -4.21
CA TRP A 97 -12.25 -14.13 -4.76
C TRP A 97 -11.20 -14.71 -5.71
N GLN A 98 -10.64 -13.88 -6.60
CA GLN A 98 -9.53 -14.30 -7.47
C GLN A 98 -8.29 -14.76 -6.69
N LYS A 99 -7.99 -14.13 -5.55
CA LYS A 99 -6.88 -14.56 -4.69
C LYS A 99 -7.18 -15.87 -3.97
N ILE A 100 -8.40 -16.07 -3.49
CA ILE A 100 -8.84 -17.35 -2.91
C ILE A 100 -8.65 -18.46 -3.96
N MET A 101 -9.18 -18.27 -5.17
CA MET A 101 -9.02 -19.25 -6.25
C MET A 101 -7.55 -19.49 -6.61
N SER A 102 -6.72 -18.44 -6.62
CA SER A 102 -5.28 -18.58 -6.88
C SER A 102 -4.56 -19.36 -5.77
N PHE A 103 -4.98 -19.18 -4.52
CA PHE A 103 -4.45 -19.90 -3.36
C PHE A 103 -4.85 -21.38 -3.41
N GLU A 104 -6.12 -21.68 -3.61
CA GLU A 104 -6.66 -23.04 -3.62
C GLU A 104 -6.12 -23.91 -4.76
N ASN A 105 -5.88 -23.30 -5.93
CA ASN A 105 -5.41 -24.01 -7.12
C ASN A 105 -3.88 -24.17 -7.20
N ASP A 106 -3.10 -23.33 -6.52
CA ASP A 106 -1.63 -23.40 -6.54
C ASP A 106 -1.12 -24.40 -5.49
N ARG A 107 -1.33 -25.69 -5.75
CA ARG A 107 -0.78 -26.78 -4.91
C ARG A 107 0.74 -26.85 -5.02
N TYR A 108 1.38 -27.18 -3.90
CA TYR A 108 2.82 -27.42 -3.88
C TYR A 108 3.18 -28.61 -4.78
N SER A 109 4.31 -28.51 -5.47
CA SER A 109 4.88 -29.61 -6.26
C SER A 109 6.39 -29.64 -6.05
N VAL A 110 6.98 -30.83 -6.14
CA VAL A 110 8.42 -31.05 -5.88
C VAL A 110 9.35 -30.27 -6.82
N ASN A 111 8.83 -29.81 -7.96
CA ASN A 111 9.57 -29.00 -8.93
C ASN A 111 9.59 -27.50 -8.59
N LYS A 112 8.87 -27.07 -7.55
CA LYS A 112 8.84 -25.68 -7.09
C LYS A 112 9.79 -25.52 -5.92
N ASP A 113 10.51 -24.40 -5.91
CA ASP A 113 11.24 -23.98 -4.73
C ASP A 113 10.25 -23.79 -3.54
N PRO A 114 10.47 -24.51 -2.41
CA PRO A 114 9.55 -24.45 -1.28
C PRO A 114 9.42 -23.06 -0.68
N TYR A 115 10.52 -22.31 -0.60
CA TYR A 115 10.55 -20.98 -0.01
C TYR A 115 9.72 -19.99 -0.84
N GLU A 116 9.96 -19.95 -2.14
CA GLU A 116 9.23 -19.09 -3.08
C GLU A 116 7.74 -19.44 -3.15
N TRP A 117 7.40 -20.73 -3.09
CA TRP A 117 6.00 -21.15 -3.03
C TRP A 117 5.33 -20.67 -1.74
N CYS A 118 5.94 -20.90 -0.58
CA CYS A 118 5.43 -20.44 0.71
C CYS A 118 5.28 -18.92 0.77
N LEU A 119 6.27 -18.17 0.26
CA LEU A 119 6.24 -16.71 0.21
C LEU A 119 5.05 -16.21 -0.61
N ARG A 120 4.81 -16.80 -1.79
CA ARG A 120 3.67 -16.44 -2.65
C ARG A 120 2.32 -16.76 -1.99
N GLN A 121 2.20 -17.91 -1.34
CA GLN A 121 0.96 -18.24 -0.61
C GLN A 121 0.72 -17.30 0.58
N SER A 122 1.77 -16.94 1.31
CA SER A 122 1.69 -15.96 2.40
C SER A 122 1.17 -14.60 1.91
N LYS A 123 1.67 -14.11 0.77
CA LYS A 123 1.18 -12.86 0.16
C LYS A 123 -0.31 -12.92 -0.21
N ARG A 124 -0.79 -14.05 -0.73
CA ARG A 124 -2.23 -14.25 -1.03
C ARG A 124 -3.08 -14.19 0.23
N LEU A 125 -2.67 -14.88 1.29
CA LEU A 125 -3.39 -14.89 2.56
C LEU A 125 -3.49 -13.48 3.17
N LYS A 126 -2.38 -12.72 3.22
CA LYS A 126 -2.41 -11.30 3.62
C LYS A 126 -3.36 -10.44 2.77
N GLY A 127 -3.52 -10.81 1.51
CA GLY A 127 -4.46 -10.17 0.59
C GLY A 127 -5.92 -10.54 0.84
N ILE A 128 -6.20 -11.74 1.34
CA ILE A 128 -7.56 -12.20 1.63
C ILE A 128 -8.00 -11.66 3.00
N ASP A 129 -7.12 -11.72 3.99
CA ASP A 129 -7.36 -11.32 5.38
C ASP A 129 -6.21 -10.39 5.88
N PRO A 130 -6.34 -9.06 5.69
CA PRO A 130 -5.27 -8.08 5.96
C PRO A 130 -5.10 -7.55 7.38
#